data_AF-A0A9Q9JER0-F1
#
_entry.id   AF-A0A9Q9JER0-F1
#
_cell.length_a   1.000
_cell.length_b   1.000
_cell.length_c   1.000
_cell.angle_alpha   90.00
_cell.angle_beta   90.00
_cell.angle_gamma   90.00
#
_symmetry.space_group_name_H-M   'P 1'
#
loop_
_entity.id
_entity.type
_entity.pdbx_description
1 polymer ?
#
loop_
_entity_poly.entity_id
_entity_poly.type
_entity_poly.pdbx_seq_one_letter_code
_entity_poly.pdbx_strand_id
1 'polypeptide(L)' 'MSLDNEIISNADIERLTGYKIPSKQSQCLRDAGVFFVEGRDGRPRTTWAHFNNPLAQRVKHNNVDNSLQPNFGALD' A
#
# COMPACT_ATOMS: atom_id res chain seq x y z
N MET A 1 4.37 14.32 16.25
CA MET A 1 5.37 13.59 15.43
C MET A 1 4.58 12.69 14.48
N SER A 2 4.75 12.83 13.16
CA SER A 2 4.07 11.95 12.20
C SER A 2 4.73 10.58 12.23
N LEU A 3 3.98 9.55 12.62
CA LEU A 3 4.41 8.14 12.67
C LEU A 3 4.38 7.48 11.27
N ASP A 4 4.01 8.24 10.23
CA ASP A 4 3.75 7.72 8.89
C ASP A 4 4.96 7.00 8.27
N ASN A 5 6.18 7.45 8.59
CA ASN A 5 7.42 6.84 8.10
C ASN A 5 7.99 5.76 9.04
N GLU A 6 7.35 5.49 10.17
CA GLU A 6 7.79 4.45 11.09
C GLU A 6 7.46 3.06 10.55
N ILE A 7 8.42 2.14 10.67
CA ILE A 7 8.24 0.74 10.31
C ILE A 7 7.32 0.10 11.35
N ILE A 8 6.25 -0.54 10.89
CA ILE A 8 5.32 -1.26 11.76
C ILE A 8 6.05 -2.43 12.42
N SER A 9 5.94 -2.54 13.75
CA SER A 9 6.59 -3.61 14.49
C SER A 9 5.99 -4.97 14.13
N ASN A 10 6.75 -6.05 14.33
CA ASN A 10 6.24 -7.40 14.06
C ASN A 10 4.96 -7.70 14.86
N ALA A 11 4.93 -7.29 16.14
CA ALA A 11 3.79 -7.48 17.03
C ALA A 11 2.53 -6.76 16.52
N ASP A 12 2.71 -5.55 15.99
CA ASP A 12 1.61 -4.79 15.39
C ASP A 12 1.12 -5.44 14.10
N ILE A 13 2.01 -5.97 13.26
CA ILE A 13 1.61 -6.76 12.07
C ILE A 13 0.80 -8.00 12.48
N GLU A 14 1.17 -8.72 13.55
CA GLU A 14 0.36 -9.85 14.03
C GLU A 14 -1.02 -9.40 14.50
N ARG A 15 -1.09 -8.26 15.20
CA ARG A 15 -2.35 -7.68 15.70
C ARG A 15 -3.25 -7.18 14.56
N LEU A 16 -2.69 -6.54 13.55
CA LEU A 16 -3.41 -5.98 12.41
C LEU A 16 -3.95 -7.09 11.48
N THR A 17 -3.13 -8.12 11.22
CA THR A 17 -3.51 -9.22 10.32
C THR A 17 -4.28 -10.33 11.03
N GLY A 18 -4.17 -10.45 12.35
CA GLY A 18 -4.72 -11.55 13.13
C GLY A 18 -3.95 -12.88 12.99
N TYR A 19 -2.83 -12.89 12.27
CA TYR A 19 -2.04 -14.10 12.00
C TYR A 19 -0.67 -14.03 12.65
N LYS A 20 -0.20 -15.17 13.19
CA LYS A 20 1.18 -15.35 13.64
C LYS A 20 2.12 -15.90 12.57
N ILE A 21 1.55 -16.55 11.55
CA ILE A 21 2.31 -17.21 10.48
C ILE A 21 2.71 -16.14 9.45
N PRO A 22 4.02 -15.94 9.17
CA PRO A 22 4.50 -14.88 8.27
C PRO A 22 3.88 -14.91 6.87
N SER A 23 3.75 -16.11 6.27
CA SER A 23 3.14 -16.24 4.94
C SER A 23 1.67 -15.79 4.92
N LYS A 24 0.91 -16.04 5.99
CA LYS A 24 -0.47 -15.57 6.12
C LYS A 24 -0.54 -14.05 6.34
N GLN A 25 0.43 -13.48 7.07
CA GLN A 25 0.55 -12.03 7.22
C GLN A 25 0.81 -11.36 5.86
N SER A 26 1.78 -11.87 5.09
CA SER A 26 2.07 -11.38 3.73
C SER A 26 0.85 -11.50 2.81
N GLN A 27 0.12 -12.61 2.86
CA GLN A 27 -1.09 -12.78 2.06
C GLN A 27 -2.17 -11.76 2.43
N CYS A 28 -2.43 -11.57 3.72
CA CYS A 28 -3.40 -10.59 4.21
C CYS A 28 -3.07 -9.16 3.75
N LEU A 29 -1.80 -8.74 3.86
CA LEU A 29 -1.36 -7.42 3.38
C LEU A 29 -1.49 -7.28 1.86
N ARG A 30 -1.22 -8.36 1.11
CA ARG A 30 -1.36 -8.40 -0.35
C ARG A 30 -2.82 -8.27 -0.77
N ASP A 31 -3.73 -8.99 -0.11
CA ASP A 31 -5.18 -8.95 -0.36
C ASP A 31 -5.76 -7.57 -0.03
N ALA A 32 -5.23 -6.90 0.99
CA ALA A 32 -5.55 -5.52 1.34
C ALA A 32 -4.94 -4.48 0.37
N GLY A 33 -4.05 -4.89 -0.53
CA GLY A 33 -3.35 -4.00 -1.47
C GLY A 33 -2.34 -3.08 -0.78
N VAL A 34 -1.86 -3.44 0.41
CA VAL A 34 -0.84 -2.70 1.16
C VAL A 34 0.52 -3.05 0.57
N PHE A 35 1.36 -2.04 0.36
CA PHE A 35 2.74 -2.27 -0.05
C PHE A 35 3.57 -2.79 1.14
N PHE A 36 4.35 -3.83 0.92
CA PHE A 36 5.30 -4.36 1.91
C PHE A 36 6.48 -5.02 1.20
N VAL A 37 7.57 -5.23 1.95
CA VAL A 37 8.75 -5.99 1.52
C VAL A 37 8.93 -7.19 2.44
N GLU A 38 9.28 -8.34 1.88
CA GLU A 38 9.60 -9.53 2.68
C GLU A 38 11.06 -9.50 3.14
N GLY A 39 11.28 -9.66 4.44
CA GLY A 39 12.61 -9.78 5.03
C GLY A 39 13.25 -11.14 4.79
N ARG A 40 14.53 -11.28 5.14
CA ARG A 40 15.24 -12.58 5.10
C ARG A 40 14.60 -13.66 5.98
N ASP A 41 13.87 -13.27 7.01
CA ASP A 41 13.11 -14.15 7.90
C ASP A 41 11.72 -14.51 7.36
N GLY A 42 11.36 -14.05 6.16
CA GLY A 42 10.06 -14.29 5.52
C GLY A 42 8.92 -13.46 6.10
N ARG A 43 9.22 -12.51 7.01
CA ARG A 43 8.20 -11.61 7.57
C ARG A 43 8.01 -10.38 6.70
N PRO A 44 6.76 -9.91 6.53
CA PRO A 44 6.50 -8.66 5.83
C PRO A 44 6.96 -7.46 6.66
N ARG A 45 7.48 -6.44 6.00
CA ARG A 45 7.85 -5.14 6.58
C ARG A 45 7.17 -4.04 5.80
N THR A 46 6.51 -3.13 6.50
CA THR A 46 5.85 -1.97 5.92
C THR A 46 5.87 -0.79 6.89
N THR A 47 5.39 0.37 6.45
CA THR A 47 5.23 1.56 7.28
C THR A 47 3.77 1.92 7.43
N TRP A 48 3.44 2.71 8.46
CA TRP A 48 2.07 3.20 8.65
C TRP A 48 1.54 3.99 7.43
N ALA A 49 2.38 4.74 6.73
CA ALA A 49 2.01 5.43 5.50
C ALA A 49 1.53 4.46 4.40
N HIS A 50 2.22 3.33 4.22
CA HIS A 50 1.85 2.34 3.21
C HIS A 50 0.60 1.56 3.61
N PHE A 51 0.43 1.30 4.90
CA PHE A 51 -0.75 0.65 5.44
C PHE A 51 -2.01 1.52 5.31
N ASN A 52 -1.91 2.81 5.66
CA ASN A 52 -3.03 3.75 5.62
C ASN A 52 -3.38 4.20 4.19
N ASN A 53 -2.40 4.21 3.28
CA ASN A 53 -2.59 4.56 1.86
C ASN A 53 -2.19 3.38 0.96
N PRO A 54 -2.98 2.30 0.91
CA PRO A 54 -2.67 1.11 0.10
C PRO A 54 -2.60 1.44 -1.39
N LEU A 55 -1.74 0.73 -2.12
CA LEU A 55 -1.51 0.95 -3.55
C LEU A 55 -2.79 0.77 -4.37
N ALA A 56 -3.66 -0.15 -3.98
CA ALA A 56 -4.96 -0.37 -4.60
C ALA A 56 -5.85 0.90 -4.59
N GLN A 57 -5.67 1.77 -3.61
CA GLN A 57 -6.37 3.06 -3.55
C GLN A 57 -5.61 4.18 -4.29
N ARG A 58 -4.26 4.11 -4.38
CA ARG A 58 -3.46 5.11 -5.11
C ARG A 58 -3.70 5.09 -6.62
N VAL A 59 -3.89 3.91 -7.22
CA VAL A 59 -4.18 3.80 -8.66
C VAL A 59 -5.52 4.44 -9.04
N LYS A 60 -6.51 4.40 -8.13
CA LYS A 60 -7.82 5.04 -8.36
C LYS A 60 -7.74 6.57 -8.33
N HIS A 61 -6.85 7.14 -7.52
CA HIS A 61 -6.71 8.59 -7.38
C HIS A 61 -5.88 9.24 -8.50
N ASN A 62 -5.01 8.48 -9.16
CA ASN A 62 -4.22 8.93 -10.32
C ASN A 62 -4.97 8.83 -11.65
N ASN A 63 -6.19 8.30 -11.66
CA ASN A 63 -7.13 8.50 -12.77
C ASN A 63 -7.70 9.93 -12.66
N VAL A 64 -6.80 10.91 -12.66
CA VAL A 64 -7.15 12.29 -12.92
C VAL A 64 -7.76 12.29 -14.30
N ASP A 65 -9.00 12.78 -14.35
CA ASP A 65 -9.88 12.77 -15.50
C ASP A 65 -9.13 13.13 -16.79
N ASN A 66 -9.01 12.14 -17.68
CA ASN A 66 -8.40 12.32 -19.01
C ASN A 66 -9.21 13.31 -19.88
N SER A 67 -10.35 13.80 -19.39
CA SER A 67 -11.17 14.86 -20.00
C SER A 67 -10.50 16.24 -20.05
N LEU A 68 -9.43 16.47 -19.28
CA LEU A 68 -8.70 17.75 -19.27
C LEU A 68 -7.64 17.89 -20.38
N GLN A 69 -7.49 16.90 -21.26
CA GLN A 69 -6.57 17.05 -22.40
C GLN A 69 -7.14 18.09 -23.39
N PRO A 70 -6.43 19.18 -23.70
CA PRO A 70 -6.89 20.13 -24.70
C PRO A 70 -6.98 19.46 -26.07
N ASN A 71 -8.04 19.75 -26.82
CA ASN A 71 -8.21 19.22 -28.18
C ASN A 71 -7.25 19.91 -29.16
N PHE A 72 -6.07 19.33 -29.35
CA PHE A 72 -5.05 19.81 -30.29
C PHE A 72 -5.45 19.67 -31.77
N GLY A 73 -6.57 19.01 -32.08
CA GLY A 73 -7.09 18.82 -33.44
C GLY A 73 -8.06 19.91 -33.90
N ALA A 74 -8.30 20.97 -33.13
CA ALA A 74 -9.27 22.02 -33.46
C ALA A 74 -8.72 23.14 -34.38
N LEU A 75 -7.60 22.91 -35.06
CA LEU A 75 -6.90 23.91 -35.89
C LEU A 75 -6.90 23.60 -37.40
N ASP A 76 -7.76 22.69 -37.87
CA ASP A 76 -7.99 22.45 -39.31
C ASP A 76 -9.27 23.15 -39.79
#